data_AF-A0A1H1I931-F1
#
_entry.id   AF-A0A1H1I931-F1
#
_cell.length_a   1.000
_cell.length_b   1.000
_cell.length_c   1.000
_cell.angle_alpha   90.00
_cell.angle_beta   90.00
_cell.angle_gamma   90.00
#
_symmetry.space_group_name_H-M   'P 1'
#
loop_
_entity.id
_entity.type
_entity.pdbx_description
1 polymer ?
#
loop_
_entity_poly.entity_id
_entity_poly.type
_entity_poly.pdbx_seq_one_letter_code
_entity_poly.pdbx_strand_id
1 'polypeptide(L)'
;MKFEGTFHYMGYHGIVFNVSQITLTDSERGRLRELHFGEAKSAHYEVNSKVVEVYDKMLAKSLPCVMMIGISKPLTRQQGDALNAQRTKIANLAASAFAGATSAVASPYVGVPVGAGVRMYANEILPTYHAGDVLVSIEAQVSGGIGPQRSASTLIIKT
;
A
#
# COMPACT_ATOMS: atom_id res chain seq x y z
N MET A 1 2.39 -5.85 -17.40
CA MET A 1 1.86 -5.65 -16.05
C MET A 1 0.35 -5.74 -16.04
N LYS A 2 -0.20 -6.57 -15.16
CA LYS A 2 -1.64 -6.73 -14.93
C LYS A 2 -1.87 -6.62 -13.42
N PHE A 3 -2.98 -5.99 -13.02
CA PHE A 3 -3.45 -6.13 -11.65
C PHE A 3 -3.89 -7.57 -11.44
N GLU A 4 -3.30 -8.25 -10.46
CA GLU A 4 -3.64 -9.63 -10.13
C GLU A 4 -5.00 -9.69 -9.42
N GLY A 5 -5.36 -8.62 -8.72
CA GLY A 5 -6.68 -8.42 -8.15
C GLY A 5 -6.81 -7.04 -7.51
N THR A 6 -8.04 -6.52 -7.53
CA THR A 6 -8.48 -5.37 -6.75
C THR A 6 -9.56 -5.82 -5.78
N PHE A 7 -9.39 -5.52 -4.50
CA PHE A 7 -10.38 -5.86 -3.47
C PHE A 7 -10.58 -4.69 -2.52
N HIS A 8 -11.80 -4.63 -1.99
CA HIS A 8 -12.20 -3.61 -1.03
C HIS A 8 -12.04 -4.17 0.37
N TYR A 9 -11.32 -3.47 1.22
CA TYR A 9 -11.15 -3.83 2.61
C TYR A 9 -11.65 -2.72 3.52
N MET A 10 -12.50 -3.08 4.49
CA MET A 10 -12.90 -2.15 5.54
C MET A 10 -11.97 -2.30 6.72
N GLY A 11 -11.09 -1.31 6.91
CA GLY A 11 -10.20 -1.22 8.05
C GLY A 11 -10.86 -0.61 9.27
N TYR A 12 -10.03 -0.34 10.28
CA TYR A 12 -10.47 0.30 11.52
C TYR A 12 -11.23 1.60 11.24
N HIS A 13 -12.19 1.91 12.13
CA HIS A 13 -13.08 3.07 12.01
C HIS A 13 -13.90 3.13 10.71
N GLY A 14 -14.12 1.98 10.07
CA GLY A 14 -14.90 1.88 8.84
C GLY A 14 -14.21 2.50 7.62
N ILE A 15 -12.89 2.71 7.68
CA ILE A 15 -12.14 3.27 6.55
C ILE A 15 -12.03 2.21 5.46
N VAL A 16 -12.57 2.52 4.29
CA VAL A 16 -12.56 1.60 3.15
C VAL A 16 -11.31 1.84 2.31
N PHE A 17 -10.51 0.80 2.13
CA PHE A 17 -9.33 0.75 1.26
C PHE A 17 -9.64 -0.05 0.01
N ASN A 18 -9.29 0.51 -1.14
CA ASN A 18 -9.14 -0.22 -2.39
C ASN A 18 -7.71 -0.68 -2.47
N VAL A 19 -7.52 -2.00 -2.42
CA VAL A 19 -6.18 -2.57 -2.44
C VAL A 19 -5.98 -3.27 -3.78
N SER A 20 -4.88 -2.92 -4.43
CA SER A 20 -4.45 -3.44 -5.72
C SER A 20 -3.18 -4.27 -5.54
N GLN A 21 -3.19 -5.51 -6.00
CA GLN A 21 -1.99 -6.36 -6.03
C GLN A 21 -1.40 -6.37 -7.45
N ILE A 22 -0.09 -6.15 -7.55
CA ILE A 22 0.68 -6.24 -8.78
C ILE A 22 1.96 -7.04 -8.52
N THR A 23 2.35 -7.87 -9.48
CA THR A 23 3.69 -8.46 -9.51
C THR A 23 4.49 -7.79 -10.62
N LEU A 24 5.72 -7.41 -10.29
CA LEU A 24 6.59 -6.62 -11.16
C LEU A 24 7.91 -7.34 -11.38
N THR A 25 8.44 -7.18 -12.59
CA THR A 25 9.81 -7.54 -12.94
C THR A 25 10.59 -6.31 -13.40
N ASP A 26 11.92 -6.40 -13.49
CA ASP A 26 12.78 -5.27 -13.90
C ASP A 26 12.35 -4.61 -15.23
N SER A 27 11.91 -5.44 -16.19
CA SER A 27 11.42 -4.96 -17.49
C SER A 27 10.15 -4.11 -17.41
N GLU A 28 9.40 -4.21 -16.31
CA GLU A 28 8.15 -3.50 -16.09
C GLU A 28 8.32 -2.25 -15.22
N ARG A 29 9.52 -2.01 -14.67
CA ARG A 29 9.83 -0.83 -13.84
C ARG A 29 9.51 0.47 -14.55
N GLY A 30 9.76 0.57 -15.86
CA GLY A 30 9.42 1.76 -16.66
C GLY A 30 7.92 2.07 -16.71
N ARG A 31 7.08 1.02 -16.61
CA ARG A 31 5.62 1.10 -16.69
C ARG A 31 4.95 1.46 -15.36
N LEU A 32 5.69 1.44 -14.25
CA LEU A 32 5.18 1.88 -12.95
C LEU A 32 4.75 3.34 -12.94
N ARG A 33 5.32 4.17 -13.83
CA ARG A 33 4.92 5.57 -13.98
C ARG A 33 3.61 5.75 -14.76
N GLU A 34 3.22 4.72 -15.51
CA GLU A 34 2.00 4.66 -16.32
C GLU A 34 0.84 3.96 -15.58
N LEU A 35 1.09 3.41 -14.39
CA LEU A 35 0.04 2.95 -13.50
C LEU A 35 -0.97 4.06 -13.31
N HIS A 36 -2.26 3.77 -13.40
CA HIS A 36 -3.32 4.73 -13.11
C HIS A 36 -4.17 4.22 -11.95
N PHE A 37 -4.12 4.94 -10.82
CA PHE A 37 -4.92 4.67 -9.63
C PHE A 37 -6.08 5.65 -9.60
N GLY A 38 -7.28 5.23 -10.03
CA GLY A 38 -8.46 6.10 -10.13
C GLY A 38 -8.85 6.73 -8.79
N GLU A 39 -8.53 6.05 -7.70
CA GLU A 39 -8.77 6.46 -6.32
C GLU A 39 -7.89 7.64 -5.88
N ALA A 40 -6.69 7.77 -6.45
CA ALA A 40 -5.73 8.82 -6.08
C ALA A 40 -6.04 10.18 -6.73
N LYS A 41 -7.04 10.26 -7.63
CA LYS A 41 -7.46 11.47 -8.35
C LYS A 41 -6.26 12.32 -8.83
N SER A 42 -6.11 13.55 -8.33
CA SER A 42 -5.06 14.50 -8.71
C SER A 42 -3.68 14.15 -8.13
N ALA A 43 -3.61 13.38 -7.06
CA ALA A 43 -2.35 12.98 -6.41
C ALA A 43 -1.75 11.70 -7.00
N HIS A 44 -2.22 11.33 -8.19
CA HIS A 44 -1.80 10.14 -8.89
C HIS A 44 -0.27 10.09 -9.14
N TYR A 45 0.34 11.24 -9.44
CA TYR A 45 1.79 11.35 -9.62
C TYR A 45 2.57 11.07 -8.32
N GLU A 46 2.06 11.50 -7.17
CA GLU A 46 2.68 11.26 -5.87
C GLU A 46 2.66 9.77 -5.51
N VAL A 47 1.52 9.11 -5.77
CA VAL A 47 1.38 7.67 -5.55
C VAL A 47 2.35 6.90 -6.46
N ASN A 48 2.38 7.21 -7.76
CA ASN A 48 3.30 6.54 -8.70
C ASN A 48 4.77 6.75 -8.30
N SER A 49 5.13 7.98 -7.92
CA SER A 49 6.49 8.29 -7.47
C SER A 49 6.85 7.46 -6.24
N LYS A 50 5.93 7.31 -5.29
CA LYS A 50 6.18 6.50 -4.09
C LYS A 50 6.24 5.00 -4.40
N VAL A 51 5.40 4.50 -5.30
CA VAL A 51 5.45 3.09 -5.75
C VAL A 51 6.80 2.78 -6.39
N VAL A 52 7.31 3.67 -7.26
CA VAL A 52 8.64 3.53 -7.86
C VAL A 52 9.74 3.58 -6.79
N GLU A 53 9.64 4.50 -5.83
CA GLU A 53 10.60 4.60 -4.72
C GLU A 53 10.66 3.29 -3.91
N VAL A 54 9.50 2.70 -3.59
CA VAL A 54 9.44 1.42 -2.87
C VAL A 54 10.02 0.29 -3.71
N TYR A 55 9.69 0.20 -5.00
CA TYR A 55 10.23 -0.82 -5.90
C TYR A 55 11.77 -0.71 -6.02
N ASP A 56 12.28 0.49 -6.26
CA ASP A 56 13.72 0.74 -6.43
C ASP A 56 14.48 0.37 -5.15
N LYS A 57 13.90 0.61 -3.96
CA LYS A 57 14.47 0.20 -2.67
C LYS A 57 14.60 -1.32 -2.51
N MET A 58 13.71 -2.11 -3.13
CA MET A 58 13.74 -3.58 -3.01
C MET A 58 14.93 -4.21 -3.73
N LEU A 59 15.52 -3.53 -4.72
CA LEU A 59 16.64 -4.03 -5.52
C LEU A 59 16.39 -5.46 -6.03
N ALA A 60 15.16 -5.71 -6.52
CA ALA A 60 14.69 -7.04 -6.91
C ALA A 60 15.48 -7.65 -8.07
N LYS A 61 16.11 -6.82 -8.92
CA LYS A 61 16.78 -7.23 -10.15
C LYS A 61 15.85 -8.12 -10.98
N SER A 62 16.27 -9.35 -11.30
CA SER A 62 15.49 -10.31 -12.08
C SER A 62 14.43 -11.08 -11.27
N LEU A 63 14.30 -10.82 -9.97
CA LEU A 63 13.31 -11.49 -9.13
C LEU A 63 11.95 -10.79 -9.20
N PRO A 64 10.84 -11.55 -9.16
CA PRO A 64 9.52 -10.96 -9.08
C PRO A 64 9.34 -10.22 -7.75
N CYS A 65 8.90 -8.96 -7.84
CA CYS A 65 8.53 -8.12 -6.71
C CYS A 65 7.01 -8.02 -6.64
N VAL A 66 6.43 -8.62 -5.61
CA VAL A 66 4.99 -8.52 -5.36
C VAL A 66 4.74 -7.24 -4.58
N MET A 67 3.90 -6.36 -5.10
CA MET A 67 3.52 -5.12 -4.46
C MET A 67 2.01 -5.04 -4.25
N MET A 68 1.64 -4.49 -3.10
CA MET A 68 0.26 -4.23 -2.73
C MET A 68 0.09 -2.75 -2.45
N ILE A 69 -0.85 -2.12 -3.13
CA ILE A 69 -1.11 -0.69 -3.05
C ILE A 69 -2.53 -0.51 -2.53
N GLY A 70 -2.67 -0.07 -1.28
CA GLY A 70 -3.93 0.25 -0.63
C GLY A 70 -4.19 1.75 -0.67
N ILE A 71 -5.27 2.18 -1.31
CA ILE A 71 -5.71 3.57 -1.35
C ILE A 71 -7.08 3.66 -0.70
N SER A 72 -7.20 4.45 0.37
CA SER A 72 -8.48 4.66 1.03
C SER A 72 -9.42 5.57 0.24
N LYS A 73 -10.72 5.44 0.49
CA LYS A 73 -11.67 6.50 0.16
C LYS A 73 -11.35 7.75 1.00
N PRO A 74 -11.68 8.96 0.52
CA PRO A 74 -11.54 10.19 1.29
C PRO A 74 -12.11 10.03 2.69
N LEU A 75 -11.31 10.37 3.70
CA LEU A 75 -11.72 10.22 5.08
C LEU A 75 -12.93 11.11 5.38
N THR A 76 -13.89 10.55 6.11
CA THR A 76 -14.94 11.37 6.72
C THR A 76 -14.37 12.17 7.88
N ARG A 77 -15.05 13.26 8.26
CA ARG A 77 -14.67 14.05 9.44
C ARG A 77 -14.57 13.21 10.71
N GLN A 78 -15.55 12.33 10.93
CA GLN A 78 -15.55 11.40 12.06
C GLN A 78 -14.35 10.45 12.05
N GLN A 79 -13.95 9.95 10.87
CA GLN A 79 -12.77 9.11 10.73
C GLN A 79 -11.48 9.88 11.02
N GLY A 80 -11.33 11.10 10.48
CA GLY A 80 -10.18 11.95 10.78
C GLY A 80 -10.06 12.25 12.28
N ASP A 81 -11.18 12.62 12.91
CA ASP A 81 -11.24 12.89 14.36
C ASP A 81 -10.89 11.64 15.20
N ALA A 82 -11.41 10.46 14.83
CA ALA A 82 -11.10 9.21 15.50
C ALA A 82 -9.61 8.82 15.38
N LEU A 83 -9.02 8.99 14.19
CA LEU A 83 -7.59 8.73 13.96
C LEU A 83 -6.70 9.71 14.74
N ASN A 84 -7.09 10.98 14.81
CA ASN A 84 -6.42 12.01 15.60
C ASN A 84 -6.50 11.71 17.11
N ALA A 85 -7.68 11.34 17.60
CA ALA A 85 -7.91 11.03 19.01
C ALA A 85 -7.10 9.82 19.48
N GLN A 86 -6.98 8.80 18.64
CA GLN A 86 -6.25 7.58 18.96
C GLN A 86 -4.77 7.62 18.59
N ARG A 87 -4.26 8.72 18.00
CA ARG A 87 -2.92 8.81 17.40
C ARG A 87 -2.58 7.53 16.60
N THR A 88 -3.54 7.03 15.84
CA THR A 88 -3.38 5.74 15.16
C THR A 88 -2.44 5.91 13.97
N LYS A 89 -1.37 5.11 13.93
CA LYS A 89 -0.43 5.11 12.81
C LYS A 89 -1.07 4.50 11.57
N ILE A 90 -0.87 5.13 10.40
CA ILE A 90 -1.34 4.64 9.08
C ILE A 90 -0.90 3.20 8.84
N ALA A 91 0.33 2.85 9.24
CA ALA A 91 0.86 1.50 9.11
C ALA A 91 -0.03 0.44 9.78
N ASN A 92 -0.63 0.73 10.93
CA ASN A 92 -1.51 -0.22 11.62
C ASN A 92 -2.84 -0.41 10.88
N LEU A 93 -3.33 0.63 10.20
CA LEU A 93 -4.55 0.57 9.38
C LEU A 93 -4.30 -0.26 8.13
N ALA A 94 -3.23 0.06 7.41
CA ALA A 94 -2.85 -0.60 6.17
C ALA A 94 -2.45 -2.07 6.39
N ALA A 95 -1.77 -2.36 7.50
CA ALA A 95 -1.45 -3.73 7.91
C ALA A 95 -2.68 -4.63 8.00
N SER A 96 -3.79 -4.10 8.53
CA SER A 96 -5.04 -4.85 8.60
C SER A 96 -5.63 -5.09 7.20
N ALA A 97 -5.50 -4.12 6.30
CA ALA A 97 -5.98 -4.24 4.92
C ALA A 97 -5.20 -5.25 4.10
N PHE A 98 -3.88 -5.29 4.26
CA PHE A 98 -3.03 -6.27 3.59
C PHE A 98 -3.14 -7.66 4.22
N ALA A 99 -3.41 -7.79 5.52
CA ALA A 99 -3.76 -9.08 6.11
C ALA A 99 -5.08 -9.64 5.53
N GLY A 100 -6.13 -8.82 5.45
CA GLY A 100 -7.42 -9.20 4.87
C GLY A 100 -7.38 -9.45 3.35
N ALA A 101 -6.44 -8.82 2.65
CA ALA A 101 -6.15 -9.09 1.26
C ALA A 101 -5.66 -10.52 0.99
N THR A 102 -4.74 -10.99 1.82
CA THR A 102 -4.05 -12.25 1.57
C THR A 102 -4.92 -13.47 1.72
N SER A 103 -6.01 -13.37 2.49
CA SER A 103 -7.01 -14.42 2.54
C SER A 103 -7.86 -14.46 1.27
N ALA A 104 -7.98 -13.35 0.53
CA ALA A 104 -8.73 -13.26 -0.73
C ALA A 104 -7.89 -13.60 -1.96
N VAL A 105 -6.57 -13.32 -1.93
CA VAL A 105 -5.65 -13.50 -3.05
C VAL A 105 -4.59 -14.54 -2.69
N ALA A 106 -5.01 -15.79 -2.50
CA ALA A 106 -4.10 -16.91 -2.33
C ALA A 106 -3.31 -17.15 -3.63
N SER A 107 -2.15 -16.49 -3.76
CA SER A 107 -1.25 -16.70 -4.90
C SER A 107 -0.50 -18.04 -4.72
N PRO A 108 -0.52 -18.95 -5.71
CA PRO A 108 0.17 -20.25 -5.62
C PRO A 108 1.71 -20.15 -5.69
N TYR A 109 2.26 -18.95 -5.90
CA TYR A 109 3.70 -18.74 -6.12
C TYR A 109 4.47 -18.26 -4.88
N VAL A 110 3.81 -18.04 -3.75
CA VAL A 110 4.46 -17.51 -2.54
C VAL A 110 4.04 -18.33 -1.32
N GLY A 111 4.93 -19.17 -0.82
CA GLY A 111 4.72 -20.02 0.37
C GLY A 111 4.49 -19.27 1.69
N VAL A 112 4.46 -17.93 1.66
CA VAL A 112 4.08 -17.07 2.78
C VAL A 112 3.21 -15.94 2.23
N PRO A 113 1.92 -15.84 2.64
CA PRO A 113 1.04 -14.77 2.17
C PRO A 113 1.61 -13.38 2.48
N VAL A 114 1.52 -12.47 1.50
CA VAL A 114 1.94 -11.05 1.55
C VAL A 114 1.04 -10.25 2.52
N GLY A 115 1.07 -10.59 3.81
CA GLY A 115 0.07 -10.10 4.78
C GLY A 115 0.17 -10.73 6.17
N ALA A 116 0.81 -11.91 6.30
CA ALA A 116 1.02 -12.54 7.62
C ALA A 116 2.07 -11.83 8.50
N GLY A 117 2.77 -10.84 7.95
CA GLY A 117 3.92 -10.17 8.60
C GLY A 117 3.79 -8.66 8.79
N VAL A 118 2.64 -8.05 8.50
CA VAL A 118 2.50 -6.57 8.44
C VAL A 118 2.45 -5.91 9.83
N ARG A 119 3.08 -6.50 10.84
CA ARG A 119 3.12 -5.88 12.17
C ARG A 119 4.15 -4.77 12.29
N MET A 120 4.88 -4.40 11.24
CA MET A 120 6.08 -3.60 11.45
C MET A 120 6.39 -2.56 10.37
N TYR A 121 6.65 -1.36 10.89
CA TYR A 121 7.35 -0.20 10.35
C TYR A 121 6.57 0.75 9.42
N ALA A 122 5.99 1.78 10.04
CA ALA A 122 6.26 3.15 9.59
C ALA A 122 6.44 4.07 10.83
N ASN A 123 7.64 4.63 10.93
CA ASN A 123 8.01 5.69 11.87
C ASN A 123 7.86 7.05 11.18
N GLU A 124 6.62 7.44 10.89
CA GLU A 124 6.33 8.82 10.53
C GLU A 124 5.30 9.39 11.51
N ILE A 125 5.69 10.51 12.13
CA ILE A 125 4.91 11.28 13.09
C ILE A 125 3.64 11.76 12.41
N LEU A 126 2.51 11.63 13.10
CA LEU A 126 1.18 11.96 12.57
C LEU A 126 1.01 13.48 12.38
N PRO A 127 0.92 13.99 11.14
CA PRO A 127 0.19 15.24 10.92
C PRO A 127 -1.29 15.01 11.27
N THR A 128 -2.01 16.08 11.64
CA THR A 128 -3.45 16.00 11.90
C THR A 128 -4.19 15.55 10.65
N TYR A 129 -5.06 14.54 10.81
CA TYR A 129 -5.96 14.05 9.77
C TYR A 129 -7.13 15.00 9.59
N HIS A 130 -7.49 15.29 8.35
CA HIS A 130 -8.63 16.11 8.00
C HIS A 130 -9.66 15.31 7.20
N ALA A 131 -10.89 15.81 7.20
CA ALA A 131 -11.92 15.29 6.31
C ALA A 131 -11.49 15.53 4.85
N GLY A 132 -11.60 14.50 4.01
CA GLY A 132 -11.15 14.53 2.62
C GLY A 132 -9.81 13.84 2.41
N ASP A 133 -8.94 13.78 3.43
CA ASP A 133 -7.60 13.19 3.30
C ASP A 133 -7.70 11.75 2.77
N VAL A 134 -6.78 11.39 1.87
CA VAL A 134 -6.68 10.03 1.32
C VAL A 134 -5.42 9.38 1.83
N LEU A 135 -5.59 8.28 2.58
CA LEU A 135 -4.50 7.43 3.02
C LEU A 135 -4.07 6.52 1.89
N VAL A 136 -2.76 6.45 1.65
CA VAL A 136 -2.15 5.50 0.71
C VAL A 136 -1.11 4.70 1.45
N SER A 137 -1.11 3.40 1.24
CA SER A 137 -0.10 2.49 1.74
C SER A 137 0.37 1.57 0.64
N ILE A 138 1.67 1.32 0.61
CA ILE A 138 2.34 0.51 -0.39
C ILE A 138 3.20 -0.48 0.38
N GLU A 139 2.99 -1.77 0.15
CA GLU A 139 3.84 -2.85 0.64
C GLU A 139 4.48 -3.55 -0.56
N ALA A 140 5.74 -3.92 -0.44
CA ALA A 140 6.48 -4.68 -1.43
C ALA A 140 7.17 -5.86 -0.75
N GLN A 141 7.17 -7.00 -1.43
CA GLN A 141 7.84 -8.21 -1.00
C GLN A 141 8.58 -8.85 -2.17
N VAL A 142 9.84 -9.23 -1.91
CA VAL A 142 10.68 -9.99 -2.83
C VAL A 142 11.19 -11.21 -2.08
N SER A 143 11.09 -12.38 -2.70
CA SER A 143 11.71 -13.59 -2.17
C SER A 143 13.13 -13.72 -2.69
N GLY A 144 14.12 -13.45 -1.82
CA GLY A 144 15.54 -13.40 -2.19
C GLY A 144 16.02 -11.99 -2.57
N GLY A 145 17.14 -11.90 -3.30
CA GLY A 145 17.70 -10.64 -3.78
C GLY A 145 18.75 -10.04 -2.84
N ILE A 146 19.25 -8.84 -3.21
CA ILE A 146 20.27 -8.10 -2.45
C ILE A 146 19.65 -7.07 -1.51
N GLY A 147 18.52 -6.50 -1.92
CA GLY A 147 17.80 -5.51 -1.12
C GLY A 147 16.96 -6.13 0.00
N PRO A 148 16.17 -5.31 0.69
CA PRO A 148 15.25 -5.78 1.71
C PRO A 148 14.21 -6.74 1.10
N GLN A 149 13.90 -7.82 1.82
CA GLN A 149 12.88 -8.78 1.38
C GLN A 149 11.46 -8.26 1.54
N ARG A 150 11.26 -7.24 2.38
CA ARG A 150 10.00 -6.52 2.55
C ARG A 150 10.25 -5.03 2.76
N SER A 151 9.43 -4.19 2.14
CA SER A 151 9.44 -2.74 2.32
C SER A 151 8.01 -2.23 2.36
N ALA A 152 7.73 -1.32 3.26
CA ALA A 152 6.43 -0.67 3.37
C ALA A 152 6.60 0.85 3.40
N SER A 153 5.67 1.56 2.79
CA SER A 153 5.59 3.01 2.83
C SER A 153 4.14 3.46 2.91
N THR A 154 3.93 4.59 3.57
CA THR A 154 2.62 5.21 3.75
C THR A 154 2.73 6.68 3.38
N LEU A 155 1.70 7.23 2.75
CA LEU A 155 1.55 8.67 2.56
C LEU A 155 0.11 9.10 2.83
N ILE A 156 -0.06 10.37 3.18
CA ILE A 156 -1.35 11.03 3.25
C ILE A 156 -1.40 12.04 2.12
N ILE A 157 -2.39 11.90 1.26
CA ILE A 157 -2.76 12.92 0.29
C ILE A 157 -3.72 13.87 1.00
N LYS A 158 -3.28 15.11 1.19
CA LYS A 158 -4.11 16.17 1.77
C LYS A 158 -5.03 16.76 0.71
N THR A 159 -6.24 17.13 1.11
CA THR A 159 -7.21 17.81 0.24
C THR A 159 -7.12 19.32 0.40
#